data_AF-A0A660XYG3-F1
#
_entry.id   AF-A0A660XYG3-F1
#
_cell.length_a   1.000
_cell.length_b   1.000
_cell.length_c   1.000
_cell.angle_alpha   90.00
_cell.angle_beta   90.00
_cell.angle_gamma   90.00
#
_symmetry.space_group_name_H-M   'P 1'
#
loop_
_entity.id
_entity.type
_entity.pdbx_description
1 polymer ?
#
loop_
_entity_poly.entity_id
_entity_poly.type
_entity_poly.pdbx_seq_one_letter_code
_entity_poly.pdbx_strand_id
1 'polypeptide(L)'
;LGWRYSRFTLEIPLGINFKFIHKQLYNVEGYGLGIDLGGRLRFSGAEVFEMAKMGDICIGLALRDVTGTIIYWNTKRQDEISINPVLSFGFEQPIEKLNILLILGAEKEYRYNDDTRYGLECILRNRISLRAGLNNSGLTTGIGLNFKAMEHTINIDYSFLKHDLGATHRIGGIIEF
;
A
#
# COMPACT_ATOMS: atom_id res chain seq x y z
N LEU A 1 22.96 -19.43 -33.32
CA LEU A 1 22.42 -18.43 -32.39
C LEU A 1 21.17 -19.01 -31.74
N GLY A 2 21.28 -19.53 -30.52
CA GLY A 2 20.15 -20.13 -29.80
C GLY A 2 19.55 -19.12 -28.83
N TRP A 3 18.27 -18.83 -28.97
CA TRP A 3 17.52 -18.08 -27.96
C TRP A 3 17.43 -18.96 -26.72
N ARG A 4 18.20 -18.61 -25.67
CA ARG A 4 18.10 -19.31 -24.39
C ARG A 4 16.83 -18.81 -23.71
N TYR A 5 15.78 -19.62 -23.75
CA TYR A 5 14.53 -19.33 -23.05
C TYR A 5 14.80 -19.39 -21.54
N SER A 6 15.04 -18.24 -20.91
CA SER A 6 15.02 -18.15 -19.45
C SER A 6 13.57 -18.28 -19.00
N ARG A 7 13.30 -19.26 -18.13
CA ARG A 7 12.00 -19.43 -17.49
C ARG A 7 12.03 -18.63 -16.20
N PHE A 8 11.08 -17.72 -16.04
CA PHE A 8 10.90 -16.99 -14.78
C PHE A 8 9.44 -17.09 -14.35
N THR A 9 9.20 -16.97 -13.05
CA THR A 9 7.85 -17.02 -12.48
C THR A 9 7.24 -15.62 -12.47
N LEU A 10 6.03 -15.51 -13.03
CA LEU A 10 5.23 -14.29 -12.99
C LEU A 10 3.99 -14.53 -12.14
N GLU A 11 3.85 -13.79 -11.05
CA GLU A 11 2.66 -13.77 -10.22
C GLU A 11 1.75 -12.61 -10.63
N ILE A 12 0.47 -12.92 -10.85
CA ILE A 12 -0.56 -11.91 -11.17
C ILE A 12 -1.73 -11.98 -10.18
N PRO A 13 -1.57 -11.51 -8.92
CA PRO A 13 -2.69 -11.41 -8.00
C PRO A 13 -3.69 -10.33 -8.45
N LEU A 14 -4.97 -10.66 -8.36
CA LEU A 14 -6.10 -9.78 -8.67
C LEU A 14 -7.02 -9.69 -7.46
N GLY A 15 -7.67 -8.55 -7.28
CA GLY A 15 -8.59 -8.29 -6.18
C GLY A 15 -9.75 -7.39 -6.58
N ILE A 16 -10.90 -7.63 -5.93
CA ILE A 16 -12.10 -6.81 -6.03
C ILE A 16 -12.57 -6.46 -4.62
N ASN A 17 -13.04 -5.24 -4.41
CA ASN A 17 -13.58 -4.77 -3.15
C ASN A 17 -14.92 -4.08 -3.36
N PHE A 18 -15.92 -4.43 -2.55
CA PHE A 18 -17.22 -3.76 -2.51
C PHE A 18 -17.30 -2.95 -1.22
N LYS A 19 -17.60 -1.65 -1.34
CA LYS A 19 -17.67 -0.74 -0.19
C LYS A 19 -19.08 -0.16 -0.03
N PHE A 20 -19.57 -0.20 1.19
CA PHE A 20 -20.74 0.56 1.63
C PHE A 20 -20.25 1.78 2.41
N ILE A 21 -20.63 2.97 1.96
CA ILE A 21 -20.19 4.24 2.53
C ILE A 21 -21.36 4.85 3.27
N HIS A 22 -21.14 5.15 4.55
CA HIS A 22 -22.04 5.98 5.35
C HIS A 22 -21.28 7.24 5.77
N LYS A 23 -21.86 8.41 5.51
CA LYS A 23 -21.32 9.71 5.93
C LYS A 23 -22.37 10.45 6.76
N GLN A 24 -21.94 10.99 7.89
CA GLN A 24 -22.74 11.89 8.71
C GLN A 24 -22.01 13.23 8.83
N LEU A 25 -22.66 14.31 8.44
CA LEU A 25 -22.17 15.69 8.55
C LEU A 25 -23.21 16.51 9.30
N TYR A 26 -22.95 16.75 10.59
CA TYR A 26 -23.89 17.41 11.48
C TYR A 26 -25.25 16.67 11.48
N ASN A 27 -26.28 17.26 10.86
CA ASN A 27 -27.64 16.72 10.82
C ASN A 27 -27.98 16.07 9.46
N VAL A 28 -26.99 15.92 8.58
CA VAL A 28 -27.15 15.41 7.21
C VAL A 28 -26.47 14.05 7.11
N GLU A 29 -27.17 13.09 6.50
CA GLU A 29 -26.68 11.73 6.30
C GLU A 29 -26.64 11.38 4.82
N GLY A 30 -25.62 10.63 4.43
CA GLY A 30 -25.40 10.19 3.05
C GLY A 30 -24.97 8.72 2.98
N TYR A 31 -25.50 8.01 1.98
CA TYR A 31 -25.20 6.61 1.72
C TYR A 31 -24.71 6.39 0.30
N GLY A 32 -23.72 5.52 0.12
CA GLY A 32 -23.18 5.19 -1.20
C GLY A 32 -22.67 3.75 -1.30
N LEU A 33 -22.60 3.25 -2.52
CA LEU A 33 -22.03 1.96 -2.86
C LEU A 33 -20.92 2.17 -3.88
N GLY A 34 -19.76 1.56 -3.62
CA GLY A 34 -18.62 1.64 -4.51
C GLY A 34 -17.97 0.29 -4.78
N ILE A 35 -17.22 0.24 -5.86
CA ILE A 35 -16.45 -0.93 -6.27
C ILE A 35 -15.01 -0.47 -6.56
N ASP A 36 -14.05 -1.21 -6.04
CA ASP A 36 -12.63 -1.04 -6.36
C ASP A 36 -12.09 -2.32 -7.00
N LEU A 37 -11.18 -2.16 -7.96
CA LEU A 37 -10.46 -3.24 -8.62
C LEU A 37 -8.96 -3.03 -8.44
N GLY A 38 -8.22 -4.11 -8.23
CA GLY A 38 -6.77 -4.05 -8.07
C GLY A 38 -6.09 -5.26 -8.66
N GLY A 39 -4.87 -5.05 -9.14
CA GLY A 39 -3.99 -6.12 -9.58
C GLY A 39 -2.54 -5.75 -9.33
N ARG A 40 -1.70 -6.78 -9.18
CA ARG A 40 -0.25 -6.59 -9.14
C ARG A 40 0.43 -7.62 -10.02
N LEU A 41 1.57 -7.23 -10.59
CA LEU A 41 2.52 -8.09 -11.25
C LEU A 41 3.73 -8.20 -10.32
N ARG A 42 4.16 -9.41 -9.99
CA ARG A 42 5.38 -9.67 -9.23
C ARG A 42 6.24 -10.69 -9.96
N PHE A 43 7.53 -10.42 -10.03
CA PHE A 43 8.52 -11.31 -10.62
C PHE A 43 9.87 -11.16 -9.94
N SER A 44 10.66 -12.23 -9.96
CA SER A 44 12.00 -12.22 -9.37
C SER A 44 12.99 -11.50 -10.28
N GLY A 45 13.63 -10.44 -9.75
CA GLY A 45 14.70 -9.75 -10.48
C GLY A 45 15.90 -10.67 -10.74
N ALA A 46 16.16 -11.63 -9.85
CA ALA A 46 17.23 -12.59 -10.03
C ALA A 46 17.05 -13.48 -11.27
N GLU A 47 15.82 -13.91 -11.55
CA GLU A 47 15.50 -14.75 -12.72
C GLU A 47 15.47 -13.95 -14.02
N VAL A 48 14.89 -12.74 -13.98
CA VAL A 48 14.70 -11.89 -15.17
C VAL A 48 16.01 -11.25 -15.64
N PHE A 49 16.85 -10.78 -14.71
CA PHE A 49 18.09 -10.08 -15.03
C PHE A 49 19.34 -10.97 -14.90
N GLU A 50 19.16 -12.26 -14.59
CA GLU A 50 20.25 -13.22 -14.31
C GLU A 50 21.22 -12.73 -13.22
N MET A 51 20.72 -11.93 -12.26
CA MET A 51 21.47 -11.36 -11.14
C MET A 51 21.09 -12.06 -9.83
N ALA A 52 21.84 -13.11 -9.45
CA ALA A 52 21.49 -14.02 -8.35
C ALA A 52 21.13 -13.38 -6.99
N LYS A 53 21.50 -12.12 -6.75
CA LYS A 53 21.23 -11.40 -5.48
C LYS A 53 20.16 -10.33 -5.61
N MET A 54 19.53 -10.17 -6.77
CA MET A 54 18.52 -9.16 -6.98
C MET A 54 17.19 -9.60 -6.39
N GLY A 55 16.57 -8.70 -5.65
CA GLY A 55 15.26 -8.89 -5.05
C GLY A 55 14.10 -8.95 -6.04
N ASP A 56 12.89 -8.98 -5.50
CA ASP A 56 11.66 -9.03 -6.26
C ASP A 56 11.20 -7.63 -6.70
N ILE A 57 10.61 -7.56 -7.88
CA ILE A 57 9.98 -6.35 -8.40
C ILE A 57 8.48 -6.54 -8.42
N CYS A 58 7.76 -5.49 -8.02
CA CYS A 58 6.31 -5.43 -8.08
C CYS A 58 5.84 -4.19 -8.83
N ILE A 59 4.84 -4.36 -9.70
CA ILE A 59 4.12 -3.28 -10.35
C ILE A 59 2.64 -3.47 -10.05
N GLY A 60 2.00 -2.50 -9.43
CA GLY A 60 0.59 -2.58 -9.04
C GLY A 60 -0.25 -1.52 -9.75
N LEU A 61 -1.49 -1.89 -10.07
CA LEU A 61 -2.52 -0.98 -10.55
C LEU A 61 -3.78 -1.17 -9.70
N ALA A 62 -4.34 -0.07 -9.22
CA ALA A 62 -5.66 -0.06 -8.60
C ALA A 62 -6.56 0.97 -9.28
N LEU A 63 -7.80 0.60 -9.53
CA LEU A 63 -8.87 1.48 -9.96
C LEU A 63 -9.89 1.55 -8.82
N ARG A 64 -9.89 2.65 -8.08
CA ARG A 64 -10.84 2.90 -6.99
C ARG A 64 -12.06 3.63 -7.54
N ASP A 65 -13.24 3.33 -7.01
CA ASP A 65 -14.51 3.95 -7.42
C ASP A 65 -14.83 3.76 -8.91
N VAL A 66 -14.66 2.54 -9.43
CA VAL A 66 -14.69 2.22 -10.87
C VAL A 66 -15.99 2.65 -11.56
N THR A 67 -17.12 2.61 -10.85
CA THR A 67 -18.44 2.96 -11.39
C THR A 67 -18.85 4.42 -11.16
N GLY A 68 -17.98 5.24 -10.55
CA GLY A 68 -18.39 6.52 -9.98
C GLY A 68 -19.28 6.28 -8.75
N THR A 69 -18.73 6.43 -7.55
CA THR A 69 -19.50 6.14 -6.33
C THR A 69 -20.41 7.32 -6.01
N ILE A 70 -21.72 7.14 -6.21
CA ILE A 70 -22.73 8.15 -5.89
C ILE A 70 -23.10 8.04 -4.41
N ILE A 71 -23.06 9.18 -3.71
CA ILE A 71 -23.55 9.36 -2.35
C ILE A 71 -24.88 10.09 -2.41
N TYR A 72 -25.93 9.42 -1.95
CA TYR A 72 -27.27 9.97 -1.83
C TYR A 72 -27.47 10.57 -0.44
N TRP A 73 -27.69 11.88 -0.39
CA TRP A 73 -27.92 12.59 0.87
C TRP A 73 -29.41 12.71 1.20
N ASN A 74 -29.75 12.75 2.48
CA ASN A 74 -31.11 13.01 2.96
C ASN A 74 -31.65 14.39 2.55
N THR A 75 -30.79 15.32 2.11
CA THR A 75 -31.14 16.64 1.56
C THR A 75 -31.49 16.63 0.07
N LYS A 76 -31.71 15.46 -0.54
CA LYS A 76 -31.96 15.27 -1.99
C LYS A 76 -30.79 15.71 -2.90
N ARG A 77 -29.61 15.92 -2.32
CA ARG A 77 -28.37 16.18 -3.08
C ARG A 77 -27.66 14.86 -3.36
N GLN A 78 -26.85 14.86 -4.42
CA GLN A 78 -25.98 13.76 -4.77
C GLN A 78 -24.56 14.29 -4.89
N ASP A 79 -23.61 13.57 -4.31
CA ASP A 79 -22.19 13.78 -4.56
C ASP A 79 -21.63 12.57 -5.28
N GLU A 80 -20.74 12.80 -6.24
CA GLU A 80 -20.04 11.73 -6.95
C GLU A 80 -18.58 11.68 -6.50
N ILE A 81 -18.13 10.50 -6.09
CA ILE A 81 -16.70 10.20 -5.96
C ILE A 81 -16.23 9.66 -7.30
N SER A 82 -15.50 10.48 -8.05
CA SER A 82 -14.94 10.11 -9.35
C SER A 82 -13.92 8.99 -9.22
N ILE A 83 -13.78 8.22 -10.30
CA ILE A 83 -12.77 7.17 -10.44
C ILE A 83 -11.36 7.66 -10.06
N ASN A 84 -10.56 6.78 -9.45
CA ASN A 84 -9.20 7.08 -9.03
C ASN A 84 -8.24 5.96 -9.37
N PRO A 85 -7.50 6.12 -10.49
CA PRO A 85 -6.38 5.27 -10.82
C PRO A 85 -5.21 5.50 -9.86
N VAL A 86 -4.57 4.41 -9.46
CA VAL A 86 -3.35 4.40 -8.66
C VAL A 86 -2.35 3.43 -9.28
N LEU A 87 -1.19 3.94 -9.65
CA LEU A 87 -0.07 3.14 -10.15
C LEU A 87 0.97 3.01 -9.05
N SER A 88 1.53 1.83 -8.86
CA SER A 88 2.55 1.58 -7.84
C SER A 88 3.70 0.74 -8.39
N PHE A 89 4.88 0.99 -7.83
CA PHE A 89 6.10 0.24 -8.03
C PHE A 89 6.66 -0.14 -6.68
N GLY A 90 7.14 -1.38 -6.56
CA GLY A 90 7.76 -1.91 -5.36
C GLY A 90 9.03 -2.68 -5.72
N PHE A 91 10.02 -2.59 -4.84
CA PHE A 91 11.24 -3.38 -4.92
C PHE A 91 11.60 -3.93 -3.55
N GLU A 92 11.69 -5.26 -3.43
CA GLU A 92 11.95 -5.97 -2.19
C GLU A 92 13.30 -6.67 -2.26
N GLN A 93 14.29 -6.17 -1.53
CA GLN A 93 15.66 -6.66 -1.53
C GLN A 93 16.00 -7.36 -0.19
N PRO A 94 16.11 -8.70 -0.17
CA PRO A 94 16.63 -9.41 0.98
C PRO A 94 18.16 -9.24 1.09
N ILE A 95 18.63 -8.96 2.30
CA ILE A 95 20.05 -8.89 2.67
C ILE A 95 20.32 -9.98 3.71
N GLU A 96 20.50 -11.22 3.23
CA GLU A 96 20.59 -12.43 4.05
C GLU A 96 21.69 -12.35 5.12
N LYS A 97 22.86 -11.78 4.78
CA LYS A 97 23.99 -11.66 5.72
C LYS A 97 23.65 -10.94 7.03
N LEU A 98 22.69 -10.01 6.98
CA LEU A 98 22.29 -9.19 8.12
C LEU A 98 20.90 -9.57 8.64
N ASN A 99 20.20 -10.53 8.01
CA ASN A 99 18.78 -10.81 8.23
C ASN A 99 17.93 -9.54 8.14
N ILE A 100 18.16 -8.74 7.09
CA ILE A 100 17.44 -7.51 6.80
C ILE A 100 16.64 -7.68 5.52
N LEU A 101 15.40 -7.21 5.51
CA LEU A 101 14.60 -7.03 4.30
C LEU A 101 14.43 -5.53 4.05
N LEU A 102 14.88 -5.05 2.89
CA LEU A 102 14.69 -3.67 2.46
C LEU A 102 13.58 -3.62 1.42
N ILE A 103 12.59 -2.76 1.63
CA ILE A 103 11.46 -2.58 0.72
C ILE A 103 11.42 -1.11 0.31
N LEU A 104 11.42 -0.85 -0.99
CA LEU A 104 11.24 0.46 -1.58
C LEU A 104 9.89 0.47 -2.29
N GLY A 105 9.15 1.58 -2.15
CA GLY A 105 7.86 1.76 -2.78
C GLY A 105 7.73 3.15 -3.40
N ALA A 106 7.06 3.21 -4.54
CA ALA A 106 6.59 4.45 -5.14
C ALA A 106 5.14 4.26 -5.60
N GLU A 107 4.29 5.24 -5.32
CA GLU A 107 2.89 5.24 -5.72
C GLU A 107 2.55 6.60 -6.35
N LYS A 108 1.74 6.58 -7.41
CA LYS A 108 1.16 7.78 -8.01
C LYS A 108 -0.36 7.64 -8.09
N GLU A 109 -1.05 8.63 -7.54
CA GLU A 109 -2.51 8.74 -7.49
C GLU A 109 -2.98 9.85 -8.44
N TYR A 110 -3.98 9.57 -9.29
CA TYR A 110 -4.39 10.48 -10.38
C TYR A 110 -5.69 11.26 -10.10
N ARG A 111 -6.35 11.09 -8.94
CA ARG A 111 -7.60 11.81 -8.64
C ARG A 111 -7.40 13.29 -8.33
N TYR A 112 -6.41 13.64 -7.51
CA TYR A 112 -6.16 15.01 -7.06
C TYR A 112 -4.67 15.34 -7.11
N ASN A 113 -4.30 16.44 -7.79
CA ASN A 113 -2.95 17.02 -7.85
C ASN A 113 -1.78 16.08 -8.23
N ASP A 114 -2.06 14.90 -8.81
CA ASP A 114 -1.03 13.92 -9.17
C ASP A 114 -0.11 13.56 -8.00
N ASP A 115 -0.72 13.28 -6.84
CA ASP A 115 0.01 12.98 -5.61
C ASP A 115 0.92 11.76 -5.78
N THR A 116 2.22 12.00 -5.59
CA THR A 116 3.25 10.96 -5.63
C THR A 116 3.74 10.69 -4.21
N ARG A 117 3.86 9.41 -3.88
CA ARG A 117 4.29 8.93 -2.57
C ARG A 117 5.48 8.01 -2.74
N TYR A 118 6.47 8.17 -1.89
CA TYR A 118 7.63 7.30 -1.81
C TYR A 118 7.71 6.69 -0.42
N GLY A 119 8.13 5.43 -0.34
CA GLY A 119 8.23 4.67 0.90
C GLY A 119 9.51 3.86 0.94
N LEU A 120 10.07 3.75 2.14
CA LEU A 120 11.19 2.89 2.46
C LEU A 120 10.88 2.16 3.77
N GLU A 121 10.99 0.84 3.76
CA GLU A 121 10.86 -0.01 4.94
C GLU A 121 12.10 -0.89 5.07
N CYS A 122 12.63 -0.96 6.29
CA CYS A 122 13.73 -1.83 6.67
C CYS A 122 13.27 -2.73 7.80
N ILE A 123 13.17 -4.04 7.53
CA ILE A 123 12.73 -5.04 8.50
C ILE A 123 13.97 -5.80 9.00
N LEU A 124 14.23 -5.71 10.29
CA LEU A 124 15.34 -6.38 10.96
C LEU A 124 14.84 -7.65 11.66
N ARG A 125 15.36 -8.80 11.23
CA ARG A 125 15.10 -10.13 11.82
C ARG A 125 13.62 -10.47 11.98
N ASN A 126 12.76 -9.92 11.12
CA ASN A 126 11.31 -10.05 11.18
C ASN A 126 10.68 -9.64 12.53
N ARG A 127 11.35 -8.76 13.29
CA ARG A 127 10.93 -8.30 14.62
C ARG A 127 10.76 -6.80 14.71
N ILE A 128 11.61 -6.04 14.03
CA ILE A 128 11.59 -4.57 14.09
C ILE A 128 11.49 -4.06 12.66
N SER A 129 10.50 -3.24 12.39
CA SER A 129 10.34 -2.56 11.10
C SER A 129 10.55 -1.08 11.30
N LEU A 130 11.47 -0.49 10.54
CA LEU A 130 11.67 0.96 10.48
C LEU A 130 11.12 1.45 9.15
N ARG A 131 10.25 2.45 9.19
CA ARG A 131 9.57 2.99 8.00
C ARG A 131 9.81 4.47 7.87
N ALA A 132 10.05 4.91 6.64
CA ALA A 132 10.07 6.30 6.26
C ALA A 132 9.26 6.47 4.98
N GLY A 133 8.52 7.56 4.87
CA GLY A 133 7.74 7.88 3.68
C GLY A 133 7.74 9.36 3.40
N LEU A 134 7.55 9.71 2.14
CA LEU A 134 7.50 11.08 1.67
C LEU A 134 6.30 11.22 0.74
N ASN A 135 5.54 12.29 0.90
CA ASN A 135 4.50 12.71 -0.03
C ASN A 135 4.55 14.22 -0.22
N ASN A 136 3.65 14.75 -1.04
CA ASN A 136 3.52 16.19 -1.30
C ASN A 136 3.24 17.02 -0.03
N SER A 137 2.70 16.41 1.03
CA SER A 137 2.31 17.08 2.29
C SER A 137 3.37 17.00 3.39
N GLY A 138 4.42 16.18 3.23
CA GLY A 138 5.50 16.06 4.21
C GLY A 138 6.10 14.66 4.38
N LEU A 139 6.90 14.54 5.43
CA LEU A 139 7.62 13.32 5.81
C LEU A 139 6.80 12.52 6.83
N THR A 140 6.77 11.20 6.64
CA THR A 140 6.28 10.22 7.60
C THR A 140 7.41 9.33 8.08
N THR A 141 7.37 8.96 9.36
CA THR A 141 8.29 8.00 9.95
C THR A 141 7.52 7.05 10.84
N GLY A 142 7.95 5.80 10.94
CA GLY A 142 7.29 4.83 11.81
C GLY A 142 8.21 3.72 12.27
N ILE A 143 7.79 3.06 13.34
CA ILE A 143 8.42 1.86 13.89
C ILE A 143 7.34 0.81 14.14
N GLY A 144 7.63 -0.42 13.75
CA GLY A 144 6.82 -1.60 14.00
C GLY A 144 7.58 -2.60 14.85
N LEU A 145 6.88 -3.24 15.79
CA LEU A 145 7.40 -4.31 16.62
C LEU A 145 6.54 -5.54 16.44
N ASN A 146 7.16 -6.64 16.01
CA ASN A 146 6.57 -7.96 15.90
C ASN A 146 7.15 -8.85 17.01
N PHE A 147 6.26 -9.45 17.80
CA PHE A 147 6.63 -10.44 18.79
C PHE A 147 5.59 -11.55 18.87
N LYS A 148 6.05 -12.75 19.20
CA LYS A 148 5.19 -13.90 19.44
C LYS A 148 4.82 -13.96 20.91
N ALA A 149 3.53 -14.03 21.20
CA ALA A 149 2.99 -14.25 22.52
C ALA A 149 2.08 -15.49 22.48
N MET A 150 2.52 -16.56 23.15
CA MET A 150 1.86 -17.88 23.10
C MET A 150 1.75 -18.40 21.65
N GLU A 151 0.54 -18.65 21.16
CA GLU A 151 0.26 -19.11 19.79
C GLU A 151 -0.02 -17.94 18.82
N HIS A 152 -0.01 -16.70 19.31
CA HIS A 152 -0.37 -15.53 18.52
C HIS A 152 0.84 -14.67 18.15
N THR A 153 0.79 -14.09 16.95
CA THR A 153 1.77 -13.07 16.55
C THR A 153 1.14 -11.70 16.74
N ILE A 154 1.76 -10.87 17.56
CA ILE A 154 1.31 -9.52 17.86
C ILE A 154 2.23 -8.53 17.16
N ASN A 155 1.64 -7.62 16.40
CA ASN A 155 2.31 -6.49 15.78
C ASN A 155 1.81 -5.21 16.41
N ILE A 156 2.73 -4.32 16.79
CA ILE A 156 2.41 -2.96 17.26
C ILE A 156 3.15 -1.98 16.37
N ASP A 157 2.42 -1.03 15.80
CA ASP A 157 2.94 -0.02 14.90
C ASP A 157 2.70 1.38 15.47
N TYR A 158 3.75 2.18 15.43
CA TYR A 158 3.69 3.61 15.71
C TYR A 158 4.14 4.38 14.48
N SER A 159 3.37 5.40 14.10
CA SER A 159 3.73 6.30 13.01
C SER A 159 3.54 7.77 13.40
N PHE A 160 4.44 8.58 12.89
CA PHE A 160 4.48 10.02 13.04
C PHE A 160 4.42 10.65 11.64
N LEU A 161 3.47 11.57 11.47
CA LEU A 161 3.30 12.36 10.25
C LEU A 161 3.41 13.83 10.63
N LYS A 162 4.33 14.54 9.96
CA LYS A 162 4.41 16.00 10.04
C LYS A 162 3.84 16.58 8.76
N HIS A 163 2.79 17.40 8.87
CA HIS A 163 2.22 18.14 7.76
C HIS A 163 1.80 19.56 8.20
N ASP A 164 1.35 20.37 7.25
CA ASP A 164 1.10 21.81 7.47
C ASP A 164 0.02 22.13 8.52
N LEU A 165 -0.92 21.20 8.77
CA LEU A 165 -1.98 21.40 9.77
C LEU A 165 -1.59 20.87 11.16
N GLY A 166 -0.40 20.30 11.31
CA GLY A 166 0.13 19.85 12.60
C GLY A 166 0.84 18.49 12.55
N ALA A 167 1.34 18.09 13.71
CA ALA A 167 1.92 16.77 13.92
C ALA A 167 0.81 15.77 14.28
N THR A 168 0.77 14.64 13.57
CA THR A 168 -0.16 13.54 13.83
C THR A 168 0.62 12.31 14.31
N HIS A 169 0.18 11.74 15.43
CA HIS A 169 0.67 10.48 15.97
C HIS A 169 -0.39 9.40 15.77
N ARG A 170 -0.01 8.24 15.25
CA ARG A 170 -0.93 7.10 15.06
C ARG A 170 -0.32 5.85 15.68
N ILE A 171 -1.15 5.11 16.40
CA ILE A 171 -0.82 3.81 16.99
C ILE A 171 -1.79 2.79 16.41
N GLY A 172 -1.25 1.68 15.91
CA GLY A 172 -2.01 0.54 15.40
C GLY A 172 -1.47 -0.76 15.97
N GLY A 173 -2.27 -1.81 15.88
CA GLY A 173 -1.83 -3.15 16.24
C GLY A 173 -2.60 -4.21 15.48
N ILE A 174 -1.94 -5.35 15.25
CA ILE A 174 -2.50 -6.51 14.56
C ILE A 174 -2.24 -7.74 15.43
N ILE A 175 -3.25 -8.60 15.55
CA ILE A 175 -3.15 -9.90 16.20
C ILE A 175 -3.45 -10.96 15.14
N GLU A 176 -2.48 -11.84 14.92
CA GLU A 176 -2.60 -12.96 13.98
C GLU A 176 -2.78 -14.26 14.78
N PHE A 177 -3.78 -15.05 14.35
CA PHE A 177 -4.20 -16.32 14.95
C PHE A 177 -3.72 -17.51 14.13
#